data_AF-A0A1G7H753-F1
#
_entry.id   AF-A0A1G7H753-F1
#
_cell.length_a   1.000
_cell.length_b   1.000
_cell.length_c   1.000
_cell.angle_alpha   90.00
_cell.angle_beta   90.00
_cell.angle_gamma   90.00
#
_symmetry.space_group_name_H-M   'P 1'
#
loop_
_entity.id
_entity.type
_entity.pdbx_description
1 polymer ?
#
loop_
_entity_poly.entity_id
_entity_poly.type
_entity_poly.pdbx_seq_one_letter_code
_entity_poly.pdbx_strand_id
1 'polypeptide(L)' 'MWILFPSSRARHRKTLEVGMKGYFMEGPKKVAEAEIVQIIGLLTNSCIEDH' A
#
# COMPACT_ATOMS: atom_id res chain seq x y z
N MET A 1 5.59 0.40 1.13
CA MET A 1 4.77 1.62 0.91
C MET A 1 3.92 1.86 2.14
N TRP A 2 3.81 3.11 2.61
CA TRP A 2 3.02 3.46 3.79
C TRP A 2 1.69 4.08 3.38
N ILE A 3 0.60 3.70 4.05
CA ILE A 3 -0.70 4.33 3.85
C ILE A 3 -0.78 5.59 4.71
N LEU A 4 -0.69 6.73 4.04
CA LEU A 4 -0.71 8.05 4.66
C LEU A 4 -2.08 8.42 5.25
N PHE A 5 -3.17 8.03 4.57
CA PHE A 5 -4.53 8.36 4.99
C PHE A 5 -5.20 7.18 5.70
N PRO A 6 -5.55 7.29 7.00
CA PRO A 6 -6.18 6.20 7.75
C PRO A 6 -7.45 5.64 7.10
N SER A 7 -8.31 6.50 6.54
CA SER A 7 -9.55 6.11 5.87
C SER A 7 -9.32 5.19 4.67
N SER A 8 -8.17 5.29 4.01
CA SER A 8 -7.82 4.46 2.88
C SER A 8 -7.48 3.02 3.29
N ARG A 9 -7.10 2.78 4.56
CA ARG A 9 -6.68 1.45 5.04
C ARG A 9 -7.76 0.39 4.85
N ALA A 10 -9.02 0.73 5.11
CA ALA A 10 -10.14 -0.20 4.95
C ALA A 10 -10.26 -0.74 3.51
N ARG A 11 -10.01 0.11 2.51
CA ARG A 11 -9.97 -0.29 1.10
C ARG A 11 -8.75 -1.14 0.81
N HIS A 12 -7.56 -0.66 1.17
CA HIS A 12 -6.30 -1.33 0.86
C HIS A 12 -6.20 -2.70 1.53
N ARG A 13 -6.78 -2.89 2.72
CA ARG A 13 -6.91 -4.19 3.41
C ARG A 13 -7.68 -5.23 2.59
N LYS A 14 -8.64 -4.80 1.77
CA LYS A 14 -9.47 -5.70 0.94
C LYS A 14 -8.87 -5.96 -0.44
N THR A 15 -7.93 -5.12 -0.88
CA THR A 15 -7.48 -5.12 -2.28
C THR A 15 -6.00 -5.38 -2.44
N LEU A 16 -5.15 -5.12 -1.45
CA LEU A 16 -3.70 -5.39 -1.56
C LEU A 16 -3.40 -6.83 -1.16
N GLU A 17 -2.68 -7.53 -2.03
CA GLU A 17 -2.28 -8.92 -1.86
C GLU A 17 -0.81 -9.09 -2.26
N VAL A 18 -0.12 -10.06 -1.66
CA VAL A 18 1.25 -10.43 -2.08
C VAL A 18 1.20 -10.99 -3.50
N GLY A 19 2.15 -10.61 -4.35
CA GLY A 19 2.19 -10.90 -5.78
C GLY A 19 1.45 -9.88 -6.65
N MET A 20 0.74 -8.92 -6.05
CA MET A 20 0.08 -7.85 -6.82
C MET A 20 1.11 -6.96 -7.51
N LYS A 21 0.89 -6.71 -8.80
CA LYS A 21 1.67 -5.78 -9.63
C LYS A 21 1.06 -4.39 -9.64
N GLY A 22 1.90 -3.39 -9.43
CA GLY A 22 1.58 -1.99 -9.54
C GLY A 22 2.59 -1.25 -10.42
N TYR A 23 2.28 0.00 -10.76
CA TYR A 23 3.09 0.81 -11.66
C TYR A 23 3.37 2.18 -11.05
N PHE A 24 4.61 2.63 -11.14
CA PHE A 24 4.95 4.02 -10.87
C PHE A 24 4.70 4.84 -12.12
N MET A 25 4.01 5.97 -11.96
CA MET A 25 3.53 6.81 -13.05
C MET A 25 4.07 8.23 -12.88
N GLU A 26 4.62 8.80 -13.94
CA GLU A 26 4.91 10.24 -14.07
C GLU A 26 3.94 10.81 -15.11
N GLY A 27 2.84 11.39 -14.64
CA GLY A 27 1.71 11.75 -15.50
C GLY A 27 1.18 10.51 -16.26
N PRO A 28 1.06 10.55 -17.60
CA PRO A 28 0.60 9.40 -18.38
C PRO A 28 1.67 8.32 -18.59
N LYS A 29 2.93 8.57 -18.21
CA LYS A 29 4.05 7.67 -18.48
C LYS A 29 4.25 6.68 -17.34
N LYS A 30 4.21 5.37 -17.66
CA LYS A 30 4.68 4.32 -16.75
C LYS A 30 6.21 4.35 -16.70
N VAL A 31 6.77 4.60 -15.53
CA VAL A 31 8.22 4.72 -15.32
C VAL A 31 8.83 3.50 -14.65
N ALA A 32 8.04 2.73 -13.90
CA ALA A 32 8.49 1.47 -13.33
C ALA A 32 7.31 0.54 -13.01
N GLU A 33 7.65 -0.73 -12.79
CA GLU A 33 6.75 -1.77 -12.28
C GLU A 33 7.22 -2.20 -10.89
N ALA A 34 6.27 -2.51 -10.03
CA ALA A 34 6.51 -2.95 -8.67
C ALA A 34 5.63 -4.15 -8.36
N GLU A 35 6.13 -5.04 -7.50
CA GLU A 35 5.38 -6.17 -6.99
C GLU A 35 5.35 -6.14 -5.47
N ILE A 36 4.20 -6.46 -4.88
CA ILE A 36 4.08 -6.60 -3.43
C ILE A 36 4.69 -7.94 -3.04
N VAL A 37 5.89 -7.92 -2.47
CA VAL A 37 6.55 -9.13 -1.97
C VAL A 37 6.18 -9.47 -0.52
N GLN A 38 5.74 -8.48 0.27
CA GLN A 38 5.37 -8.67 1.67
C GLN A 38 4.47 -7.53 2.17
N ILE A 39 3.55 -7.86 3.09
CA ILE A 39 2.71 -6.90 3.81
C ILE A 39 3.01 -7.02 5.31
N ILE A 40 3.58 -5.97 5.92
CA ILE A 40 4.09 -6.00 7.30
C ILE A 40 3.28 -5.20 8.32
N GLY A 41 2.38 -4.31 7.88
CA GLY A 41 1.69 -3.36 8.79
C GLY A 41 0.43 -2.73 8.19
N LEU A 42 -0.31 -3.49 7.39
CA LEU A 42 -1.54 -3.01 6.73
C LEU A 42 -2.78 -3.05 7.63
N LEU A 43 -2.78 -3.97 8.60
CA LEU A 43 -3.95 -4.27 9.44
C LEU A 43 -3.92 -3.57 10.80
N THR A 44 -2.71 -3.36 11.32
CA THR A 44 -2.43 -2.77 12.63
C THR A 44 -1.23 -1.85 12.43
N ASN A 45 -1.43 -0.55 12.54
CA ASN A 45 -0.32 0.39 12.39
C ASN A 45 0.25 0.69 13.78
N SER A 46 1.25 -0.07 14.20
CA SER A 46 1.81 -0.03 15.55
C SER A 46 2.37 1.35 15.94
N CYS A 47 2.70 2.22 14.98
CA CYS A 47 3.30 3.54 15.24
C CYS A 47 2.30 4.71 15.27
N ILE A 48 0.99 4.44 15.13
CA ILE A 48 -0.07 5.48 15.17
C ILE A 48 -1.13 5.19 16.24
N GLU A 49 -1.28 3.93 16.68
CA GLU A 49 -2.32 3.52 17.64
C GLU A 49 -1.88 3.59 19.12
N ASP A 50 -0.84 4.37 19.44
CA ASP A 50 -0.51 4.74 20.82
C ASP A 50 -1.31 5.98 21.26
N HIS A 51 -2.63 5.87 21.38
CA HIS A 51 -3.48 6.83 22.12
C HIS A 51 -4.76 6.18 22.64
#